data_AF-A0A0L7K3R5-F1
#
_entry.id   AF-A0A0L7K3R5-F1
#
_cell.length_a   1.000
_cell.length_b   1.000
_cell.length_c   1.000
_cell.angle_alpha   90.00
_cell.angle_beta   90.00
_cell.angle_gamma   90.00
#
_symmetry.space_group_name_H-M   'P 1'
#
loop_
_entity.id
_entity.type
_entity.pdbx_description
1 polymer ?
#
loop_
_entity_poly.entity_id
_entity_poly.type
_entity_poly.pdbx_seq_one_letter_code
_entity_poly.pdbx_strand_id
1 'polypeptide(L)'
;DNLEEDAVVLDALKPVNPRDDEVTPTGRVADKLASQRILVALDSWPRNSRYPLGHFVRALGPIGDKDAENEVILLEHDVPHARFSEAVLACLPPSDWTIPKEASLCIFIVILLEHDVPHARFSEAVLAPNTPLDKEAQSRSTTVYLVDRRIDMVPAIDTTTRQDDVAQSLRTLNALAKKLKRRRMDNGALLLASPEIRF
;
A
#
# COMPACT_ATOMS: atom_id res chain seq x y z
N ASP A 1 18.17 6.45 6.66
CA ASP A 1 17.02 5.81 6.02
C ASP A 1 16.19 6.72 5.11
N ASN A 2 16.36 8.06 5.10
CA ASN A 2 15.65 8.98 4.18
C ASN A 2 16.32 9.18 2.80
N LEU A 3 17.27 8.33 2.40
CA LEU A 3 17.99 8.50 1.12
C LEU A 3 17.17 8.02 -0.09
N GLU A 4 16.09 7.27 0.13
CA GLU A 4 15.25 6.76 -0.96
C GLU A 4 14.13 7.75 -1.35
N GLU A 5 13.75 8.69 -0.47
CA GLU A 5 12.64 9.64 -0.73
C GLU A 5 12.98 10.69 -1.81
N ASP A 6 14.27 11.06 -1.96
CA ASP A 6 14.74 12.01 -2.98
C ASP A 6 15.49 11.32 -4.13
N ALA A 7 15.28 10.01 -4.30
CA ALA A 7 16.02 9.21 -5.25
C ALA A 7 15.27 9.02 -6.58
N VAL A 8 16.01 9.15 -7.67
CA VAL A 8 15.52 8.94 -9.03
C VAL A 8 15.92 7.54 -9.47
N VAL A 9 14.95 6.79 -10.01
CA VAL A 9 15.22 5.50 -10.64
C VAL A 9 15.75 5.72 -12.06
N LEU A 10 16.90 5.14 -12.36
CA LEU A 10 17.52 5.23 -13.69
C LEU A 10 17.51 3.88 -14.43
N ASP A 11 17.35 3.99 -15.74
CA ASP A 11 17.57 2.98 -16.77
C ASP A 11 18.73 3.43 -17.66
N ALA A 12 19.85 2.71 -17.63
CA ALA A 12 21.03 3.06 -18.43
C ALA A 12 21.40 4.57 -18.33
N LEU A 13 21.31 5.12 -17.11
CA LEU A 13 21.58 6.54 -16.76
C LEU A 13 20.49 7.56 -17.15
N LYS A 14 19.32 7.12 -17.61
CA LYS A 14 18.17 7.99 -17.88
C LYS A 14 17.05 7.75 -16.87
N PRO A 15 16.33 8.78 -16.43
CA PRO A 15 15.20 8.61 -15.54
C PRO A 15 14.10 7.77 -16.21
N VAL A 16 13.48 6.90 -15.43
CA VAL A 16 12.36 6.07 -15.90
C VAL A 16 11.12 6.94 -16.12
N ASN A 17 10.84 7.87 -15.21
CA ASN A 17 9.84 8.91 -15.39
C ASN A 17 10.38 10.06 -16.26
N PRO A 18 9.75 10.35 -17.43
CA PRO A 18 10.23 11.40 -18.34
C PRO A 18 10.16 12.83 -17.80
N ARG A 19 9.48 13.05 -16.67
CA ARG A 19 9.40 14.37 -16.02
C ARG A 19 10.61 14.69 -15.18
N ASP A 20 11.40 13.69 -14.82
CA ASP A 20 12.55 13.87 -13.94
C ASP A 20 13.78 14.29 -14.76
N ASP A 21 14.67 15.05 -14.12
CA ASP A 21 15.89 15.53 -14.76
C ASP A 21 16.90 14.40 -14.96
N GLU A 22 17.59 14.40 -16.10
CA GLU A 22 18.69 13.48 -16.37
C GLU A 22 19.84 13.73 -15.39
N VAL A 23 20.25 12.70 -14.65
CA VAL A 23 21.24 12.82 -13.56
C VAL A 23 22.60 12.37 -14.05
N THR A 24 23.66 13.06 -13.65
CA THR A 24 25.04 12.60 -13.83
C THR A 24 25.50 11.89 -12.55
N PRO A 25 25.59 10.55 -12.52
CA PRO A 25 26.02 9.84 -11.32
C PRO A 25 27.51 10.03 -11.06
N THR A 26 27.83 10.24 -9.80
CA THR A 26 29.18 10.46 -9.31
C THR A 26 29.80 9.12 -8.94
N GLY A 27 30.77 8.64 -9.73
CA GLY A 27 31.51 7.40 -9.44
C GLY A 27 31.82 6.55 -10.67
N ARG A 28 32.63 5.49 -10.49
CA ARG A 28 32.85 4.47 -11.53
C ARG A 28 31.70 3.46 -11.52
N VAL A 29 30.59 3.85 -12.14
CA VAL A 29 29.45 2.96 -12.38
C VAL A 29 29.83 2.05 -13.55
N ALA A 30 30.44 0.91 -13.23
CA ALA A 30 31.02 -0.02 -14.18
C ALA A 30 29.94 -0.68 -15.07
N ASP A 31 30.33 -1.08 -16.29
CA ASP A 31 29.52 -1.65 -17.38
C ASP A 31 28.43 -2.68 -16.99
N LYS A 32 28.55 -3.31 -15.82
CA LYS A 32 27.56 -4.24 -15.25
C LYS A 32 26.25 -3.58 -14.80
N LEU A 33 26.25 -2.28 -14.53
CA LEU A 33 25.07 -1.53 -14.07
C LEU A 33 24.24 -0.97 -15.24
N ALA A 34 24.76 -1.01 -16.47
CA ALA A 34 24.06 -0.50 -17.65
C ALA A 34 22.79 -1.31 -18.00
N SER A 35 22.74 -2.59 -17.64
CA SER A 35 21.59 -3.48 -17.86
C SER A 35 20.73 -3.67 -16.62
N GLN A 36 20.82 -2.75 -15.65
CA GLN A 36 20.10 -2.83 -14.38
C GLN A 36 19.28 -1.57 -14.13
N ARG A 37 18.13 -1.75 -13.47
CA ARG A 37 17.40 -0.68 -12.79
C ARG A 37 18.21 -0.27 -11.56
N ILE A 38 18.55 1.00 -11.44
CA ILE A 38 19.35 1.52 -10.32
C ILE A 38 18.66 2.69 -9.65
N LEU A 39 18.93 2.87 -8.36
CA LEU A 39 18.45 3.99 -7.58
C LEU A 39 19.59 4.99 -7.35
N VAL A 40 19.35 6.27 -7.66
CA VAL A 40 20.34 7.34 -7.55
C VAL A 40 19.75 8.49 -6.74
N ALA A 41 20.41 8.87 -5.64
CA ALA A 41 20.01 10.02 -4.84
C ALA A 41 20.60 11.30 -5.45
N LEU A 42 19.79 12.35 -5.54
CA LEU A 42 20.24 13.66 -5.99
C LEU A 42 21.00 14.38 -4.87
N ASP A 43 22.20 14.88 -5.17
CA ASP A 43 23.06 15.54 -4.18
C ASP A 43 23.08 17.06 -4.34
N SER A 44 23.40 17.53 -5.56
CA SER A 44 23.56 18.96 -5.81
C SER A 44 23.43 19.29 -7.29
N TRP A 45 23.00 20.52 -7.58
CA TRP A 45 22.95 21.04 -8.94
C TRP A 45 23.80 22.31 -9.07
N PRO A 46 25.10 22.16 -9.39
CA PRO A 46 25.97 23.31 -9.50
C PRO A 46 25.66 24.10 -10.77
N ARG A 47 25.78 25.44 -10.71
CA ARG A 47 25.43 26.35 -11.82
C ARG A 47 26.19 26.10 -13.13
N ASN A 48 27.35 25.46 -13.06
CA ASN A 48 28.18 25.13 -14.21
C ASN A 48 27.83 23.76 -14.84
N SER A 49 26.90 23.01 -14.26
CA SER A 49 26.45 21.72 -14.79
C SER A 49 25.07 21.85 -15.42
N ARG A 50 24.90 21.22 -16.58
CA ARG A 50 23.61 21.10 -17.26
C ARG A 50 22.66 20.15 -16.53
N TYR A 51 23.22 19.21 -15.78
CA TYR A 51 22.51 18.11 -15.13
C TYR A 51 22.85 18.08 -13.64
N PRO A 52 21.89 17.72 -12.77
CA PRO A 52 22.18 17.51 -11.35
C PRO A 52 23.18 16.36 -11.17
N LEU A 53 23.99 16.49 -10.13
CA LEU A 53 24.88 15.43 -9.67
C LEU A 53 24.16 14.59 -8.62
N GLY A 54 24.37 13.28 -8.67
CA GLY A 54 23.84 12.36 -7.67
C GLY A 54 24.78 11.20 -7.41
N HIS A 55 24.49 10.38 -6.41
CA HIS A 55 25.28 9.20 -6.10
C HIS A 55 24.45 7.93 -6.14
N PHE A 56 25.10 6.82 -6.48
CA PHE A 56 24.48 5.51 -6.52
C PHE A 56 24.07 5.06 -5.11
N VAL A 57 22.81 4.69 -4.94
CA VAL A 57 22.28 4.12 -3.69
C VAL A 57 22.35 2.60 -3.74
N ARG A 58 21.64 1.98 -4.70
CA ARG A 58 21.60 0.52 -4.88
C ARG A 58 21.09 0.12 -6.27
N ALA A 59 21.35 -1.14 -6.64
CA ALA A 59 20.74 -1.77 -7.82
C ALA A 59 19.44 -2.48 -7.41
N LEU A 60 18.37 -2.27 -8.17
CA LEU A 60 17.06 -2.89 -7.97
C LEU A 60 17.00 -4.27 -8.64
N GLY A 61 17.58 -4.40 -9.83
CA GLY A 61 17.64 -5.68 -10.55
C GLY A 61 17.88 -5.47 -12.05
N PRO A 62 17.93 -6.56 -12.85
CA PRO A 62 18.08 -6.47 -14.30
C PRO A 62 16.82 -5.89 -14.96
N ILE A 63 17.01 -5.14 -16.04
CA ILE A 63 15.88 -4.55 -16.80
C ILE A 63 14.99 -5.67 -17.36
N GLY A 64 13.68 -5.51 -17.20
CA GLY A 64 12.69 -6.49 -17.64
C GLY A 64 12.48 -7.66 -16.68
N ASP A 65 13.20 -7.70 -15.56
CA ASP A 65 12.85 -8.60 -14.46
C ASP A 65 11.61 -8.10 -13.73
N LYS A 66 10.67 -9.02 -13.51
CA LYS A 66 9.35 -8.70 -12.99
C LYS A 66 9.38 -8.08 -11.60
N ASP A 67 10.25 -8.60 -10.72
CA ASP A 67 10.34 -8.11 -9.35
C ASP A 67 11.03 -6.74 -9.31
N ALA A 68 12.05 -6.55 -10.16
CA ALA A 68 12.69 -5.24 -10.34
C ALA A 68 11.72 -4.17 -10.87
N GLU A 69 10.96 -4.46 -11.94
CA GLU A 69 9.98 -3.50 -12.49
C GLU A 69 8.87 -3.16 -11.50
N ASN A 70 8.39 -4.15 -10.73
CA ASN A 70 7.40 -3.91 -9.67
C ASN A 70 7.96 -2.98 -8.59
N GLU A 71 9.22 -3.15 -8.19
CA GLU A 71 9.86 -2.30 -7.19
C GLU A 71 10.08 -0.87 -7.72
N VAL A 72 10.47 -0.71 -8.99
CA VAL A 72 10.57 0.60 -9.66
C VAL A 72 9.25 1.35 -9.58
N ILE A 73 8.14 0.72 -9.98
CA ILE A 73 6.81 1.36 -9.98
C ILE A 73 6.43 1.80 -8.56
N LEU A 74 6.73 0.97 -7.55
CA LEU A 74 6.43 1.28 -6.15
C LEU A 74 7.25 2.47 -5.64
N LEU A 75 8.53 2.55 -6.01
CA LEU A 75 9.41 3.67 -5.63
C LEU A 75 8.99 4.97 -6.34
N GLU A 76 8.69 4.93 -7.64
CA GLU A 76 8.28 6.12 -8.41
C GLU A 76 7.00 6.78 -7.90
N HIS A 77 6.12 6.01 -7.25
CA HIS A 77 4.84 6.49 -6.72
C HIS A 77 4.85 6.64 -5.20
N ASP A 78 6.02 6.62 -4.58
CA ASP A 78 6.22 6.73 -3.12
C ASP A 78 5.34 5.74 -2.33
N VAL A 79 5.19 4.52 -2.85
CA VAL A 79 4.37 3.49 -2.21
C VAL A 79 5.23 2.74 -1.19
N PRO A 80 4.98 2.90 0.12
CA PRO A 80 5.70 2.15 1.16
C PRO A 80 5.41 0.66 1.04
N HIS A 81 6.42 -0.10 0.63
CA HIS A 81 6.31 -1.54 0.35
C HIS A 81 7.25 -2.40 1.21
N ALA A 82 7.90 -1.78 2.20
CA ALA A 82 8.70 -2.48 3.19
C ALA A 82 7.86 -3.44 4.04
N ARG A 83 8.52 -4.41 4.66
CA ARG A 83 7.86 -5.29 5.64
C ARG A 83 7.46 -4.49 6.87
N PHE A 84 6.37 -4.91 7.52
CA PHE A 84 5.96 -4.33 8.80
C PHE A 84 7.06 -4.53 9.85
N SER A 85 7.31 -3.49 10.65
CA SER A 85 8.25 -3.56 11.75
C SER A 85 7.75 -4.47 12.87
N GLU A 86 8.66 -4.99 13.70
CA GLU A 86 8.28 -5.83 14.85
C GLU A 86 7.36 -5.09 15.83
N ALA A 87 7.54 -3.77 15.99
CA ALA A 87 6.69 -2.94 16.82
C ALA A 87 5.25 -2.87 16.29
N VAL A 88 5.07 -2.84 14.96
CA VAL A 88 3.75 -2.89 14.32
C VAL A 88 3.13 -4.28 14.50
N LEU A 89 3.91 -5.34 14.29
CA LEU A 89 3.42 -6.72 14.47
C LEU A 89 3.05 -7.05 15.92
N ALA A 90 3.76 -6.48 16.89
CA ALA A 90 3.48 -6.64 18.32
C ALA A 90 2.15 -5.97 18.76
N CYS A 91 1.62 -5.06 17.96
CA CYS A 91 0.32 -4.41 18.19
C CYS A 91 -0.85 -5.26 17.70
N LEU A 92 -0.60 -6.39 17.04
CA LEU A 92 -1.65 -7.30 16.60
C LEU A 92 -2.23 -8.05 17.79
N PRO A 93 -3.55 -8.35 17.77
CA PRO A 93 -4.16 -9.18 18.79
C PRO A 93 -3.52 -10.58 18.83
N PRO A 94 -3.47 -11.23 19.99
CA PRO A 94 -2.97 -12.60 20.10
C PRO A 94 -3.86 -13.56 19.30
N SER A 95 -3.32 -14.72 18.92
CA SER A 95 -3.98 -15.67 18.01
C SER A 95 -5.36 -16.18 18.50
N ASP A 96 -5.58 -16.15 19.81
CA ASP A 96 -6.81 -16.56 20.51
C ASP A 96 -7.79 -15.40 20.78
N TRP A 97 -7.54 -14.21 20.21
CA TRP A 97 -8.38 -13.04 20.44
C TRP A 97 -9.83 -13.27 19.96
N THR A 98 -10.77 -12.89 20.82
CA THR A 98 -12.22 -12.94 20.58
C THR A 98 -12.81 -11.55 20.72
N ILE A 99 -13.78 -11.20 19.86
CA ILE A 99 -14.48 -9.92 19.94
C ILE A 99 -15.21 -9.81 21.29
N PRO A 100 -14.96 -8.77 22.10
CA PRO A 100 -15.72 -8.52 23.33
C PRO A 100 -17.21 -8.34 23.01
N LYS A 101 -18.09 -8.89 23.85
CA LYS A 101 -19.56 -8.87 23.65
C LYS A 101 -20.14 -7.46 23.41
N GLU A 102 -19.47 -6.44 23.92
CA GLU A 102 -19.83 -5.02 23.80
C GLU A 102 -19.54 -4.44 22.40
N ALA A 103 -18.50 -4.93 21.72
CA ALA A 103 -18.16 -4.53 20.35
C ALA A 103 -19.12 -5.17 19.32
N SER A 104 -19.62 -6.39 19.58
CA SER A 104 -20.64 -7.04 18.75
C SER A 104 -21.95 -6.25 18.68
N LEU A 105 -22.30 -5.53 19.75
CA LEU A 105 -23.46 -4.64 19.80
C LEU A 105 -23.27 -3.38 18.93
N CYS A 106 -22.06 -2.83 18.84
CA CYS A 106 -21.78 -1.69 17.96
C CYS A 106 -21.92 -2.04 16.48
N ILE A 107 -21.55 -3.26 16.07
CA ILE A 107 -21.76 -3.75 14.69
C ILE A 107 -23.25 -3.79 14.35
N PHE A 108 -24.07 -4.24 15.30
CA PHE A 108 -25.52 -4.35 15.13
C PHE A 108 -26.19 -2.98 14.99
N ILE A 109 -25.67 -1.94 15.65
CA ILE A 109 -26.20 -0.57 15.62
C ILE A 109 -25.86 0.14 14.30
N VAL A 110 -24.66 -0.08 13.74
CA VAL A 110 -24.21 0.54 12.46
C VAL A 110 -25.04 0.09 11.25
N ILE A 111 -25.75 -1.05 11.34
CA ILE A 111 -26.56 -1.60 10.23
C ILE A 111 -28.05 -1.19 10.34
N LEU A 112 -28.51 -0.71 11.51
CA LEU A 112 -29.93 -0.51 11.80
C LEU A 112 -30.40 0.94 11.96
N LEU A 113 -29.50 1.94 11.96
CA LEU A 113 -29.90 3.35 12.09
C LEU A 113 -29.46 4.15 10.86
N GLU A 114 -30.44 4.64 10.09
CA GLU A 114 -30.32 5.60 8.97
C GLU A 114 -29.83 7.00 9.40
N HIS A 115 -29.21 7.14 10.57
CA HIS A 115 -28.62 8.40 11.02
C HIS A 115 -27.10 8.25 11.08
N ASP A 116 -26.42 8.75 10.06
CA ASP A 116 -25.09 9.38 10.09
C ASP A 116 -24.14 8.95 11.24
N VAL A 117 -23.92 7.64 11.42
CA VAL A 117 -22.86 7.14 12.30
C VAL A 117 -21.60 7.00 11.44
N PRO A 118 -20.50 7.70 11.75
CA PRO A 118 -19.28 7.58 10.97
C PRO A 118 -18.82 6.12 11.00
N HIS A 119 -18.56 5.57 9.82
CA HIS A 119 -18.02 4.22 9.54
C HIS A 119 -16.74 3.84 10.33
N ALA A 120 -16.23 4.70 11.23
CA ALA A 120 -14.91 4.64 11.85
C ALA A 120 -14.78 3.72 13.08
N ARG A 121 -15.88 3.23 13.68
CA ARG A 121 -15.79 2.46 14.94
C ARG A 121 -15.33 1.01 14.81
N PHE A 122 -15.43 0.41 13.63
CA PHE A 122 -15.04 -1.00 13.46
C PHE A 122 -13.53 -1.17 13.27
N SER A 123 -12.89 -0.22 12.59
CA SER A 123 -11.43 -0.12 12.53
C SER A 123 -10.83 0.18 13.91
N GLU A 124 -11.50 0.98 14.74
CA GLU A 124 -11.02 1.40 16.07
C GLU A 124 -10.82 0.22 17.05
N ALA A 125 -11.54 -0.90 16.83
CA ALA A 125 -11.41 -2.10 17.66
C ALA A 125 -10.17 -2.96 17.30
N VAL A 126 -9.64 -2.83 16.09
CA VAL A 126 -8.48 -3.59 15.58
C VAL A 126 -7.23 -2.71 15.49
N LEU A 127 -7.41 -1.41 15.22
CA LEU A 127 -6.40 -0.37 15.22
C LEU A 127 -6.72 0.61 16.36
N ALA A 128 -6.03 0.45 17.49
CA ALA A 128 -6.10 1.43 18.55
C ALA A 128 -5.38 2.74 18.13
N PRO A 129 -5.95 3.92 18.40
CA PRO A 129 -5.37 5.19 17.98
C PRO A 129 -4.01 5.42 18.61
N ASN A 130 -3.09 6.04 17.86
CA ASN A 130 -1.71 6.35 18.28
C ASN A 130 -0.77 5.14 18.49
N THR A 131 -1.20 3.93 18.11
CA THR A 131 -0.29 2.77 18.10
C THR A 131 0.68 2.84 16.91
N PRO A 132 1.84 2.16 16.98
CA PRO A 132 2.71 1.97 15.81
C PRO A 132 1.96 1.43 14.58
N LEU A 133 1.00 0.51 14.79
CA LEU A 133 0.15 -0.03 13.73
C LEU A 133 -0.75 1.03 13.10
N ASP A 134 -1.36 1.90 13.90
CA ASP A 134 -2.18 3.02 13.42
C ASP A 134 -1.36 4.02 12.61
N LYS A 135 -0.16 4.38 13.09
CA LYS A 135 0.77 5.26 12.35
C LYS A 135 1.21 4.66 11.01
N GLU A 136 1.53 3.37 11.00
CA GLU A 136 1.91 2.66 9.77
C GLU A 136 0.74 2.59 8.78
N ALA A 137 -0.46 2.25 9.26
CA ALA A 137 -1.65 2.22 8.42
C ALA A 137 -2.00 3.61 7.88
N GLN A 138 -1.81 4.66 8.67
CA GLN A 138 -1.97 6.04 8.23
C GLN A 138 -0.96 6.41 7.14
N SER A 139 0.30 6.01 7.29
CA SER A 139 1.35 6.23 6.28
C SER A 139 1.06 5.48 4.97
N ARG A 140 0.61 4.22 5.05
CA ARG A 140 0.24 3.42 3.87
C ARG A 140 -1.07 3.87 3.24
N SER A 141 -2.01 4.40 4.03
CA SER A 141 -3.34 4.92 3.69
C SER A 141 -4.30 3.89 3.06
N THR A 142 -3.86 3.15 2.05
CA THR A 142 -4.63 2.15 1.32
C THR A 142 -3.79 0.92 0.99
N THR A 143 -4.47 -0.18 0.69
CA THR A 143 -3.83 -1.39 0.15
C THR A 143 -3.65 -1.24 -1.35
N VAL A 144 -2.42 -1.35 -1.83
CA VAL A 144 -2.10 -1.21 -3.26
C VAL A 144 -2.14 -2.58 -3.93
N TYR A 145 -2.87 -2.69 -5.02
CA TYR A 145 -3.00 -3.91 -5.81
C TYR A 145 -2.17 -3.79 -7.09
N LEU A 146 -1.11 -4.60 -7.19
CA LEU A 146 -0.37 -4.83 -8.43
C LEU A 146 -0.93 -6.08 -9.12
N VAL A 147 -0.51 -6.32 -10.36
CA VAL A 147 -0.95 -7.49 -11.14
C VAL A 147 -0.65 -8.80 -10.41
N ASP A 148 0.55 -8.91 -9.82
CA ASP A 148 1.02 -10.17 -9.23
C ASP A 148 1.05 -10.19 -7.69
N ARG A 149 0.96 -9.03 -7.05
CA ARG A 149 1.08 -8.92 -5.59
C ARG A 149 0.23 -7.79 -5.03
N ARG A 150 -0.05 -7.90 -3.74
CA ARG A 150 -0.77 -6.89 -2.97
C ARG A 150 0.16 -6.32 -1.91
N ILE A 151 0.18 -4.99 -1.76
CA ILE A 151 0.88 -4.29 -0.70
C ILE A 151 -0.15 -3.93 0.37
N ASP A 152 -0.10 -4.67 1.48
CA ASP A 152 -1.08 -4.53 2.54
C ASP A 152 -0.86 -3.27 3.37
N MET A 153 -1.96 -2.56 3.67
CA MET A 153 -2.00 -1.44 4.61
C MET A 153 -1.85 -1.92 6.07
N VAL A 154 -2.40 -3.08 6.37
CA VAL A 154 -2.43 -3.69 7.71
C VAL A 154 -1.96 -5.14 7.58
N PRO A 155 -1.20 -5.70 8.53
CA PRO A 155 -0.78 -7.09 8.48
C PRO A 155 -1.97 -8.04 8.29
N ALA A 156 -1.77 -9.12 7.53
CA ALA A 156 -2.81 -10.12 7.32
C ALA A 156 -3.15 -10.83 8.64
N ILE A 157 -4.43 -10.77 9.04
CA ILE A 157 -4.94 -11.43 10.25
C ILE A 157 -5.67 -12.75 9.91
N ASP A 158 -5.97 -13.00 8.63
CA ASP A 158 -6.91 -14.05 8.24
C ASP A 158 -6.34 -15.48 8.27
N THR A 159 -6.77 -16.27 9.24
CA THR A 159 -6.79 -17.74 9.17
C THR A 159 -8.06 -18.20 8.48
N THR A 160 -7.95 -18.72 7.25
CA THR A 160 -9.06 -19.15 6.37
C THR A 160 -9.97 -20.26 6.94
N THR A 161 -9.60 -20.88 8.07
CA THR A 161 -10.29 -22.01 8.70
C THR A 161 -11.25 -21.63 9.83
N ARG A 162 -11.42 -20.33 10.12
CA ARG A 162 -12.13 -19.85 11.33
C ARG A 162 -13.66 -19.84 11.15
N GLN A 163 -14.39 -20.62 11.95
CA GLN A 163 -15.87 -20.75 11.91
C GLN A 163 -16.59 -19.92 12.98
N ASP A 164 -15.87 -19.00 13.62
CA ASP A 164 -16.37 -18.23 14.75
C ASP A 164 -17.56 -17.33 14.37
N ASP A 165 -18.31 -16.89 15.38
CA ASP A 165 -19.47 -15.99 15.25
C ASP A 165 -19.18 -14.74 14.40
N VAL A 166 -17.92 -14.30 14.37
CA VAL A 166 -17.43 -13.19 13.52
C VAL A 166 -17.50 -13.52 12.04
N ALA A 167 -17.04 -14.71 11.63
CA ALA A 167 -17.12 -15.17 10.25
C ALA A 167 -18.58 -15.33 9.80
N GLN A 168 -19.45 -15.80 10.70
CA GLN A 168 -20.89 -15.88 10.47
C GLN A 168 -21.51 -14.48 10.28
N SER A 169 -21.09 -13.52 11.10
CA SER A 169 -21.55 -12.12 11.05
C SER A 169 -21.12 -11.42 9.75
N LEU A 170 -19.88 -11.63 9.30
CA LEU A 170 -19.37 -11.08 8.04
C LEU A 170 -20.09 -11.67 6.81
N ARG A 171 -20.44 -12.96 6.83
CA ARG A 171 -21.26 -13.57 5.77
C ARG A 171 -22.66 -12.97 5.72
N THR A 172 -23.26 -12.73 6.88
CA THR A 172 -24.57 -12.08 7.02
C THR A 172 -24.52 -10.64 6.53
N LEU A 173 -23.47 -9.90 6.87
CA LEU A 173 -23.22 -8.54 6.39
C LEU A 173 -23.06 -8.50 4.87
N ASN A 174 -22.30 -9.43 4.28
CA ASN A 174 -22.14 -9.53 2.82
C ASN A 174 -23.49 -9.83 2.13
N ALA A 175 -24.33 -10.67 2.73
CA ALA A 175 -25.68 -10.93 2.23
C ALA A 175 -26.57 -9.67 2.26
N LEU A 176 -26.49 -8.87 3.31
CA LEU A 176 -27.20 -7.59 3.42
C LEU A 176 -26.65 -6.54 2.46
N ALA A 177 -25.33 -6.42 2.33
CA ALA A 177 -24.67 -5.51 1.39
C ALA A 177 -25.13 -5.77 -0.05
N LYS A 178 -25.29 -7.04 -0.45
CA LYS A 178 -25.84 -7.41 -1.77
C LYS A 178 -27.27 -6.93 -1.97
N LYS A 179 -28.13 -7.04 -0.94
CA LYS A 179 -29.52 -6.54 -0.99
C LYS A 179 -29.56 -5.02 -1.09
N LEU A 180 -28.76 -4.31 -0.30
CA LEU A 180 -28.66 -2.86 -0.32
C LEU A 180 -28.09 -2.34 -1.64
N LYS A 181 -27.08 -3.01 -2.20
CA LYS A 181 -26.52 -2.69 -3.52
C LYS A 181 -27.60 -2.80 -4.61
N ARG A 182 -28.41 -3.87 -4.60
CA ARG A 182 -29.52 -4.03 -5.54
C ARG A 182 -30.52 -2.88 -5.43
N ARG A 183 -30.93 -2.56 -4.21
CA ARG A 183 -31.89 -1.47 -3.94
C ARG A 183 -31.34 -0.09 -4.36
N ARG A 184 -30.04 0.15 -4.20
CA ARG A 184 -29.35 1.37 -4.67
C ARG A 184 -29.37 1.47 -6.20
N MET A 185 -29.16 0.35 -6.91
CA MET A 185 -29.27 0.32 -8.38
C MET A 185 -30.71 0.54 -8.85
N ASP A 186 -31.69 -0.06 -8.16
CA ASP A 186 -33.12 0.13 -8.46
C ASP A 186 -33.56 1.59 -8.24
N ASN A 187 -32.92 2.28 -7.28
CA ASN A 187 -33.11 3.72 -7.03
C ASN A 187 -32.33 4.64 -7.99
N GLY A 188 -31.76 4.09 -9.07
CA GLY A 188 -31.12 4.87 -10.13
C GLY A 188 -29.66 5.24 -9.89
N ALA A 189 -28.96 4.57 -8.96
CA ALA A 189 -27.52 4.77 -8.84
C ALA A 189 -26.78 4.24 -10.07
N LEU A 190 -25.83 5.04 -10.55
CA LEU A 190 -24.97 4.66 -11.68
C LEU A 190 -23.81 3.80 -11.20
N LEU A 191 -23.57 2.70 -11.92
CA LEU A 191 -22.36 1.89 -11.78
C LEU A 191 -21.38 2.30 -12.88
N LEU A 192 -20.50 3.24 -12.59
CA LEU A 192 -19.41 3.64 -13.48
C LEU A 192 -18.20 2.74 -13.19
N ALA A 193 -18.24 1.51 -13.67
CA ALA A 193 -17.09 0.62 -13.59
C ALA A 193 -16.19 0.90 -14.82
N SER A 194 -14.93 1.27 -14.57
CA SER A 194 -13.91 1.19 -15.61
C SER A 194 -13.61 -0.29 -15.88
N PRO A 195 -13.45 -0.73 -17.14
CA PRO A 195 -13.06 -2.10 -17.42
C PRO A 195 -11.67 -2.40 -16.82
N GLU A 196 -11.62 -3.30 -15.85
CA GLU A 196 -10.38 -3.83 -15.28
C GLU A 196 -10.02 -5.14 -16.01
N ILE A 197 -8.79 -5.23 -16.52
CA ILE A 197 -8.23 -6.48 -17.05
C ILE A 197 -7.40 -7.12 -15.95
N ARG A 198 -7.64 -8.40 -15.67
CA ARG A 198 -6.86 -9.22 -14.74
C ARG A 198 -6.19 -10.32 -15.55
N PHE A 199 -4.89 -10.50 -15.36
CA PHE A 199 -4.09 -11.50 -16.06
C PHE A 199 -3.99 -12.79 -15.24
#